data_AF-A0A428YKZ8-F1
#
_entry.id   AF-A0A428YKZ8-F1
#
_cell.length_a   1.000
_cell.length_b   1.000
_cell.length_c   1.000
_cell.angle_alpha   90.00
_cell.angle_beta   90.00
_cell.angle_gamma   90.00
#
_symmetry.space_group_name_H-M   'P 1'
#
loop_
_entity.id
_entity.type
_entity.pdbx_description
1 polymer ?
#
loop_
_entity_poly.entity_id
_entity_poly.type
_entity_poly.pdbx_seq_one_letter_code
_entity_poly.pdbx_strand_id
1 'polypeptide(L)'
;MDSRLRIADQAVQPVLVMFPLGLFAMAVLFDLGNVFGGPDILGVLAYWNVLAGLVGGVLAAAASAVDLMFVRNGTPAKRSGVLQGLVNMGVLLVFAVILMLRMRTADRVAGGGLVAVELLALAGAVFGAWYGGELVNRRRTPAFARAEAGNRTY
;
A
#
# COMPACT_ATOMS: atom_id res chain seq x y z
N MET A 1 10.53 -11.16 22.53
CA MET A 1 11.08 -9.80 22.67
C MET A 1 10.00 -8.85 22.21
N ASP A 2 9.26 -8.33 23.19
CA ASP A 2 7.94 -7.74 23.01
C ASP A 2 8.03 -6.25 22.69
N SER A 3 7.48 -5.87 21.53
CA SER A 3 7.41 -4.48 21.07
C SER A 3 6.33 -3.72 21.83
N ARG A 4 6.73 -2.64 22.51
CA ARG A 4 5.89 -1.81 23.39
C ARG A 4 5.21 -0.65 22.65
N LEU A 5 4.55 -0.95 21.53
CA LEU A 5 3.61 -0.06 20.85
C LEU A 5 2.40 -0.90 20.40
N ARG A 6 1.62 -1.37 21.38
CA ARG A 6 0.30 -1.98 21.20
C ARG A 6 -0.74 -0.93 21.57
N ILE A 7 -1.41 -0.34 20.59
CA ILE A 7 -2.72 0.26 20.79
C ILE A 7 -3.71 -0.83 20.39
N ALA A 8 -4.52 -1.30 21.36
CA ALA A 8 -5.64 -2.23 21.17
C ALA A 8 -5.33 -3.70 20.77
N ASP A 9 -4.17 -4.24 21.14
CA ASP A 9 -3.87 -5.68 20.98
C ASP A 9 -3.94 -6.26 19.55
N GLN A 10 -4.12 -5.39 18.56
CA GLN A 10 -4.04 -5.68 17.14
C GLN A 10 -3.06 -4.70 16.52
N ALA A 11 -2.14 -5.19 15.68
CA ALA A 11 -1.24 -4.33 14.95
C ALA A 11 -2.10 -3.37 14.11
N VAL A 12 -2.07 -2.07 14.42
CA VAL A 12 -2.83 -1.02 13.70
C VAL A 12 -2.16 -0.69 12.34
N GLN A 13 -0.86 -0.96 12.25
CA GLN A 13 -0.01 -0.71 11.08
C GLN A 13 -0.45 -1.40 9.77
N PRO A 14 -0.80 -2.69 9.74
CA PRO A 14 -1.22 -3.37 8.51
C PRO A 14 -2.49 -2.75 7.91
N VAL A 15 -3.44 -2.34 8.76
CA VAL A 15 -4.70 -1.74 8.30
C VAL A 15 -4.45 -0.35 7.71
N LEU A 16 -3.58 0.47 8.33
CA LEU A 16 -3.23 1.79 7.81
C LEU A 16 -2.53 1.71 6.44
N VAL A 17 -1.77 0.66 6.16
CA VAL A 17 -1.06 0.50 4.88
C VAL A 17 -1.98 -0.05 3.78
N MET A 18 -2.98 -0.87 4.12
CA MET A 18 -3.94 -1.39 3.15
C MET A 18 -5.00 -0.35 2.75
N PHE A 19 -5.32 0.61 3.63
CA PHE A 19 -6.35 1.61 3.40
C PHE A 19 -6.12 2.48 2.14
N PRO A 20 -4.92 3.06 1.91
CA PRO A 20 -4.60 3.80 0.68
C PRO A 20 -4.75 2.95 -0.58
N LEU A 21 -4.29 1.69 -0.51
CA LEU A 21 -4.33 0.78 -1.65
C LEU A 21 -5.77 0.45 -2.06
N GLY A 22 -6.67 0.28 -1.08
CA GLY A 22 -8.10 0.11 -1.34
C GLY A 22 -8.74 1.33 -2.01
N LEU A 23 -8.37 2.54 -1.57
CA LEU A 23 -8.86 3.79 -2.18
C LEU A 23 -8.35 3.97 -3.61
N PHE A 24 -7.09 3.66 -3.87
CA PHE A 24 -6.54 3.66 -5.23
C PHE A 24 -7.20 2.63 -6.13
N ALA A 25 -7.48 1.42 -5.64
CA ALA A 25 -8.21 0.41 -6.40
C ALA A 25 -9.64 0.87 -6.75
N MET A 26 -10.34 1.49 -5.79
CA MET A 26 -11.68 2.02 -6.03
C MET A 26 -11.68 3.21 -6.99
N ALA A 27 -10.66 4.08 -6.95
CA ALA A 27 -10.50 5.14 -7.93
C ALA A 27 -10.45 4.56 -9.35
N VAL A 28 -9.57 3.58 -9.58
CA VAL A 28 -9.42 2.94 -10.89
C VAL A 28 -10.71 2.30 -11.38
N LEU A 29 -11.47 1.64 -10.51
CA LEU A 29 -12.77 1.07 -10.87
C LEU A 29 -13.76 2.15 -11.33
N PHE A 30 -13.79 3.30 -10.67
CA PHE A 30 -14.65 4.42 -11.05
C PHE A 30 -14.22 5.07 -12.35
N ASP A 31 -12.92 5.26 -12.61
CA ASP A 31 -12.46 5.78 -13.90
C ASP A 31 -12.76 4.81 -15.04
N LEU A 32 -12.63 3.51 -14.78
CA LEU A 32 -12.97 2.49 -15.75
C LEU A 32 -14.47 2.55 -16.10
N GLY A 33 -15.33 2.67 -15.07
CA GLY A 33 -16.76 2.87 -15.27
C GLY A 33 -17.08 4.15 -16.06
N ASN A 34 -16.37 5.24 -15.81
CA ASN A 34 -16.53 6.50 -16.53
C ASN A 34 -16.12 6.36 -18.02
N VAL A 35 -15.00 5.69 -18.31
CA VAL A 35 -14.53 5.46 -19.68
C VAL A 35 -15.46 4.53 -20.47
N PHE A 36 -16.12 3.58 -19.81
CA PHE A 36 -17.10 2.69 -20.45
C PHE A 36 -18.50 3.30 -20.62
N GLY A 37 -18.65 4.63 -20.47
CA GLY A 37 -19.91 5.34 -20.67
C GLY A 37 -20.81 5.40 -19.44
N GLY A 38 -20.23 5.20 -18.25
CA GLY A 38 -20.90 5.51 -16.99
C GLY A 38 -21.08 7.01 -16.77
N PRO A 39 -21.85 7.42 -15.75
CA PRO A 39 -22.12 8.82 -15.47
C PRO A 39 -20.85 9.57 -15.01
N ASP A 40 -20.71 10.83 -15.41
CA ASP A 40 -19.55 11.70 -15.12
C ASP A 40 -19.21 11.82 -13.62
N ILE A 41 -20.18 11.56 -12.74
CA ILE A 41 -19.98 11.50 -11.29
C ILE A 41 -18.93 10.46 -10.88
N LEU A 42 -18.74 9.40 -11.66
CA LEU A 42 -17.72 8.38 -11.40
C LEU A 42 -16.30 8.97 -11.50
N GLY A 43 -16.03 9.82 -12.50
CA GLY A 43 -14.74 10.52 -12.60
C GLY A 43 -14.47 11.45 -11.42
N VAL A 44 -15.52 12.11 -10.89
CA VAL A 44 -15.42 12.95 -9.68
C VAL A 44 -15.14 12.12 -8.44
N LEU A 45 -15.81 10.97 -8.26
CA LEU A 45 -15.57 10.06 -7.14
C LEU A 45 -14.16 9.47 -7.20
N ALA A 46 -13.68 9.12 -8.39
CA ALA A 46 -12.32 8.64 -8.60
C ALA A 46 -11.28 9.68 -8.15
N TYR A 47 -11.47 10.94 -8.54
CA TYR A 47 -10.60 12.05 -8.13
C TYR A 47 -10.51 12.17 -6.59
N TRP A 48 -11.66 12.13 -5.90
CA TRP A 48 -11.69 12.21 -4.43
C TRP A 48 -11.06 10.99 -3.76
N ASN A 49 -11.22 9.79 -4.34
CA ASN A 49 -10.56 8.59 -3.84
C ASN A 49 -9.05 8.65 -4.02
N VAL A 50 -8.53 9.14 -5.14
CA VAL A 50 -7.09 9.34 -5.33
C VAL A 50 -6.56 10.33 -4.29
N LEU A 51 -7.25 11.46 -4.08
CA LEU A 51 -6.86 12.47 -3.10
C LEU A 51 -6.85 11.89 -1.67
N ALA A 52 -7.93 11.21 -1.28
CA ALA A 52 -8.04 10.57 0.03
C ALA A 52 -6.99 9.46 0.23
N GLY A 53 -6.74 8.66 -0.81
CA GLY A 53 -5.71 7.62 -0.83
C GLY A 53 -4.32 8.22 -0.67
N LEU A 54 -4.04 9.36 -1.30
CA LEU A 54 -2.77 10.06 -1.16
C LEU A 54 -2.55 10.55 0.27
N VAL A 55 -3.57 11.21 0.85
CA VAL A 55 -3.51 11.70 2.24
C VAL A 55 -3.32 10.54 3.22
N GLY A 56 -4.14 9.49 3.10
CA GLY A 56 -4.03 8.29 3.93
C GLY A 56 -2.66 7.60 3.76
N GLY A 57 -2.14 7.56 2.54
CA GLY A 57 -0.87 6.92 2.25
C GLY A 57 0.33 7.68 2.80
N VAL A 58 0.31 9.02 2.77
CA VAL A 58 1.34 9.84 3.41
C VAL A 58 1.35 9.58 4.93
N LEU A 59 0.18 9.53 5.56
CA LEU A 59 0.08 9.21 6.99
C LEU A 59 0.59 7.79 7.30
N ALA A 60 0.23 6.81 6.47
CA ALA A 60 0.73 5.44 6.60
C ALA A 60 2.23 5.32 6.39
N ALA A 61 2.80 6.07 5.44
CA ALA A 61 4.24 6.13 5.19
C ALA A 61 4.98 6.75 6.39
N ALA A 62 4.44 7.85 6.96
CA ALA A 62 5.00 8.47 8.16
C ALA A 62 4.99 7.51 9.36
N ALA A 63 3.85 6.85 9.62
CA ALA A 63 3.74 5.85 10.68
C ALA A 63 4.71 4.67 10.47
N SER A 64 4.85 4.19 9.23
CA SER A 64 5.79 3.11 8.88
C SER A 64 7.25 3.53 9.07
N ALA A 65 7.60 4.78 8.72
CA ALA A 65 8.94 5.31 8.91
C ALA A 65 9.29 5.42 10.39
N VAL A 66 8.37 5.90 11.22
CA VAL A 66 8.54 6.00 12.67
C VAL A 66 8.78 4.61 13.29
N ASP A 67 7.96 3.62 12.97
CA ASP A 67 8.15 2.26 13.46
C ASP A 67 9.52 1.67 13.04
N LEU A 68 9.94 1.91 11.81
CA LEU A 68 11.24 1.47 11.29
C LEU A 68 12.43 2.11 12.01
N MET A 69 12.27 3.31 12.57
CA MET A 69 13.30 3.96 13.40
C MET A 69 13.49 3.23 14.74
N PHE A 70 12.42 2.67 15.31
CA PHE A 70 12.50 1.90 16.55
C PHE A 70 13.09 0.49 16.35
N VAL A 71 13.11 -0.02 15.12
CA VAL A 71 13.75 -1.31 14.80
C VAL A 71 15.28 -1.20 14.87
N ARG A 72 15.89 -2.11 15.65
CA ARG A 72 17.34 -2.21 15.87
C ARG A 72 18.10 -2.38 14.54
N ASN A 73 19.16 -1.59 14.38
CA ASN A 73 20.02 -1.59 13.18
C ASN A 73 20.68 -2.96 12.97
N GLY A 74 20.87 -3.35 11.70
CA GLY A 74 21.56 -4.60 11.32
C GLY A 74 20.68 -5.86 11.27
N THR A 75 19.39 -5.76 11.62
CA THR A 75 18.48 -6.91 11.52
C THR A 75 17.95 -7.10 10.08
N PRO A 76 17.76 -8.35 9.62
CA PRO A 76 17.16 -8.62 8.31
C PRO A 76 15.71 -8.10 8.22
N ALA A 77 15.02 -7.95 9.35
CA ALA A 77 13.70 -7.34 9.43
C ALA A 77 13.72 -5.85 9.01
N LYS A 78 14.74 -5.08 9.42
CA LYS A 78 14.87 -3.67 9.06
C LYS A 78 15.04 -3.47 7.55
N ARG A 79 15.87 -4.30 6.90
CA ARG A 79 16.07 -4.23 5.43
C ARG A 79 14.78 -4.43 4.66
N SER A 80 13.94 -5.36 5.10
CA SER A 80 12.65 -5.61 4.47
C SER A 80 11.62 -4.52 4.75
N GLY A 81 11.60 -3.95 5.95
CA GLY A 81 10.77 -2.79 6.25
C GLY A 81 11.14 -1.56 5.40
N VAL A 82 12.43 -1.29 5.20
CA VAL A 82 12.90 -0.23 4.29
C VAL A 82 12.42 -0.47 2.86
N LEU A 83 12.62 -1.68 2.33
CA LEU A 83 12.23 -2.01 0.95
C LEU A 83 10.72 -1.85 0.75
N GLN A 84 9.90 -2.34 1.69
CA GLN A 84 8.45 -2.21 1.63
C GLN A 84 8.01 -0.74 1.70
N GLY A 85 8.62 0.04 2.61
CA GLY A 85 8.36 1.47 2.72
C GLY A 85 8.69 2.21 1.42
N LEU A 86 9.79 1.86 0.76
CA LEU A 86 10.20 2.47 -0.51
C LEU A 86 9.23 2.15 -1.64
N VAL A 87 8.74 0.90 -1.73
CA VAL A 87 7.70 0.50 -2.69
C VAL A 87 6.42 1.30 -2.47
N ASN A 88 5.94 1.39 -1.23
CA ASN A 88 4.74 2.17 -0.90
C ASN A 88 4.91 3.65 -1.25
N MET A 89 6.08 4.23 -0.99
CA MET A 89 6.39 5.60 -1.34
C MET A 89 6.43 5.81 -2.87
N GLY A 90 6.95 4.84 -3.62
CA GLY A 90 6.91 4.85 -5.09
C GLY A 90 5.47 4.88 -5.61
N VAL A 91 4.58 4.04 -5.07
CA VAL A 91 3.15 4.03 -5.42
C VAL A 91 2.50 5.39 -5.16
N LEU A 92 2.77 5.98 -3.99
CA LEU A 92 2.25 7.30 -3.64
C LEU A 92 2.72 8.37 -4.60
N LEU A 93 3.99 8.36 -5.00
CA LEU A 93 4.51 9.32 -5.96
C LEU A 93 3.84 9.19 -7.33
N VAL A 94 3.61 7.96 -7.80
CA VAL A 94 2.92 7.72 -9.07
C VAL A 94 1.48 8.24 -9.02
N PHE A 95 0.73 7.93 -7.95
CA PHE A 95 -0.63 8.46 -7.78
C PHE A 95 -0.67 9.98 -7.59
N ALA A 96 0.36 10.58 -6.98
CA ALA A 96 0.50 12.03 -6.89
C ALA A 96 0.69 12.67 -8.27
N VAL A 97 1.51 12.07 -9.14
CA VAL A 97 1.70 12.53 -10.53
C VAL A 97 0.41 12.40 -11.32
N ILE A 98 -0.30 11.29 -11.18
CA ILE A 98 -1.62 11.07 -11.78
C ILE A 98 -2.60 12.18 -11.34
N LEU A 99 -2.66 12.47 -10.05
CA LEU A 99 -3.52 13.54 -9.51
C LEU A 99 -3.13 14.92 -10.07
N MET A 100 -1.83 15.23 -10.17
CA MET A 100 -1.34 16.46 -10.80
C MET A 100 -1.74 16.56 -12.28
N LEU A 101 -1.69 15.46 -13.02
CA LEU A 101 -2.12 15.41 -14.42
C LEU A 101 -3.64 15.61 -14.54
N ARG A 102 -4.44 15.04 -13.63
CA ARG A 102 -5.90 15.30 -13.55
C ARG A 102 -6.22 16.76 -13.24
N MET A 103 -5.44 17.42 -12.39
CA MET A 103 -5.67 18.84 -12.09
C MET A 103 -5.47 19.78 -13.29
N ARG A 104 -4.78 19.31 -14.35
CA ARG A 104 -4.57 20.08 -15.58
C ARG A 104 -5.69 19.92 -16.60
N THR A 105 -6.63 18.99 -16.42
CA THR A 105 -7.80 18.85 -17.29
C THR A 105 -8.99 19.61 -16.71
N ALA A 106 -9.76 20.29 -17.57
CA ALA A 106 -10.85 21.17 -17.14
C ALA A 106 -11.92 20.43 -16.31
N ASP A 107 -12.21 19.19 -16.68
CA ASP A 107 -13.22 18.37 -16.00
C ASP A 107 -12.65 17.56 -14.83
N ARG A 108 -11.32 17.58 -14.62
CA ARG A 108 -10.61 16.71 -13.65
C ARG A 108 -10.87 15.20 -13.85
N VAL A 109 -11.42 14.85 -15.01
CA VAL A 109 -11.71 13.49 -15.44
C VAL A 109 -10.46 12.89 -16.08
N ALA A 110 -10.20 11.60 -15.79
CA ALA A 110 -9.17 10.84 -16.45
C ALA A 110 -9.59 10.53 -17.90
N GLY A 111 -8.87 11.09 -18.88
CA GLY A 111 -8.98 10.61 -20.26
C GLY A 111 -8.47 9.17 -20.36
N GLY A 112 -8.89 8.41 -21.39
CA GLY A 112 -8.56 6.97 -21.50
C GLY A 112 -7.07 6.61 -21.40
N GLY A 113 -6.18 7.50 -21.88
CA GLY A 113 -4.73 7.32 -21.71
C GLY A 113 -4.24 7.46 -20.27
N LEU A 114 -4.90 8.28 -19.45
CA LEU A 114 -4.58 8.44 -18.02
C LEU A 114 -5.05 7.22 -17.21
N VAL A 115 -6.19 6.64 -17.58
CA VAL A 115 -6.70 5.39 -16.98
C VAL A 115 -5.75 4.22 -17.22
N ALA A 116 -5.12 4.15 -18.40
CA ALA A 116 -4.10 3.13 -18.67
C ALA A 116 -2.87 3.27 -17.76
N VAL A 117 -2.44 4.51 -17.48
CA VAL A 117 -1.32 4.78 -16.54
C VAL A 117 -1.71 4.44 -15.10
N GLU A 118 -2.95 4.76 -14.70
CA GLU A 118 -3.51 4.40 -13.40
C GLU A 118 -3.58 2.89 -13.18
N LEU A 119 -4.02 2.13 -14.19
CA LEU A 119 -4.03 0.67 -14.15
C LEU A 119 -2.63 0.08 -14.00
N LEU A 120 -1.65 0.61 -14.75
CA LEU A 120 -0.25 0.19 -14.62
C LEU A 120 0.33 0.52 -13.25
N ALA A 121 0.01 1.70 -12.72
CA ALA A 121 0.42 2.12 -11.38
C ALA A 121 -0.18 1.22 -10.29
N LEU A 122 -1.47 0.91 -10.38
CA LEU A 122 -2.16 0.01 -9.46
C LEU A 122 -1.61 -1.42 -9.56
N ALA A 123 -1.38 -1.93 -10.78
CA ALA A 123 -0.78 -3.25 -10.97
C ALA A 123 0.62 -3.33 -10.34
N GLY A 124 1.45 -2.29 -10.52
CA GLY A 124 2.75 -2.18 -9.85
C GLY A 124 2.63 -2.14 -8.33
N ALA A 125 1.63 -1.43 -7.79
CA ALA A 125 1.38 -1.36 -6.36
C ALA A 125 0.98 -2.71 -5.76
N VAL A 126 0.07 -3.44 -6.43
CA VAL A 126 -0.38 -4.77 -6.02
C VAL A 126 0.77 -5.77 -6.10
N PHE A 127 1.57 -5.72 -7.18
CA PHE A 127 2.74 -6.58 -7.34
C PHE A 127 3.80 -6.33 -6.25
N GLY A 128 4.06 -5.06 -5.93
CA GLY A 128 4.94 -4.67 -4.84
C GLY A 128 4.44 -5.12 -3.46
N ALA A 129 3.13 -5.02 -3.21
CA ALA A 129 2.51 -5.52 -2.00
C ALA A 129 2.64 -7.06 -1.87
N TRP A 130 2.45 -7.79 -2.97
CA TRP A 130 2.59 -9.25 -3.00
C TRP A 130 4.03 -9.71 -2.73
N TYR A 131 5.03 -9.08 -3.38
CA TYR A 131 6.46 -9.37 -3.13
C TYR A 131 6.86 -9.13 -1.67
N GLY A 132 6.29 -8.09 -1.05
CA GLY A 132 6.44 -7.83 0.38
C GLY A 132 5.96 -8.98 1.27
N GLY A 133 4.77 -9.51 0.96
CA GLY A 133 4.18 -10.65 1.67
C GLY A 133 5.02 -11.93 1.56
N GLU A 134 5.54 -12.22 0.36
CA GLU A 134 6.33 -13.42 0.10
C GLU A 134 7.67 -13.42 0.86
N LEU A 135 8.33 -12.26 0.96
CA LEU A 135 9.58 -12.09 1.72
C LEU A 135 9.41 -12.23 3.23
N VAL A 136 8.21 -11.96 3.75
CA VAL A 136 7.84 -12.17 5.15
C VAL A 136 7.47 -13.63 5.39
N ASN A 137 6.77 -14.27 4.45
CA ASN A 137 6.35 -15.66 4.57
C ASN A 137 7.55 -16.62 4.61
N ARG A 138 8.60 -16.34 3.83
CA ARG A 138 9.86 -17.11 3.87
C ARG A 138 10.64 -17.00 5.20
N ARG A 139 10.32 -16.01 6.04
CA ARG A 139 10.99 -15.78 7.33
C ARG A 139 10.17 -16.18 8.55
N ARG A 140 8.89 -16.51 8.38
CA ARG A 140 8.11 -17.15 9.44
C ARG A 140 8.41 -18.63 9.40
N THR A 141 9.24 -19.10 10.33
CA THR A 141 9.29 -20.53 10.65
C THR A 141 7.87 -20.93 11.06
N PRO A 142 7.22 -21.85 10.33
CA PRO A 142 5.86 -22.24 10.64
C PRO A 142 5.77 -22.76 12.08
N ALA A 143 4.68 -22.49 12.78
CA ALA A 143 4.53 -22.87 14.20
C ALA A 143 4.75 -24.38 14.44
N PHE A 144 4.40 -25.22 13.46
CA PHE A 144 4.63 -26.66 13.51
C PHE A 144 6.12 -27.06 13.44
N ALA A 145 6.95 -26.32 12.70
CA ALA A 145 8.41 -26.58 12.63
C ALA A 145 9.12 -26.23 13.95
N ARG A 146 8.54 -25.34 14.77
CA ARG A 146 9.05 -25.00 16.10
C ARG A 146 8.66 -26.05 17.15
N ALA A 147 7.48 -26.67 17.00
CA ALA A 147 7.02 -27.75 17.87
C ALA A 147 7.85 -29.03 17.67
N GLU A 148 8.28 -29.31 16.44
CA GLU A 148 9.08 -30.51 16.11
C GLU A 148 10.53 -30.40 16.60
N ALA A 149 11.11 -29.19 16.61
CA ALA A 149 12.47 -28.95 17.14
C ALA A 149 12.54 -29.04 18.68
N GLY A 150 11.44 -28.80 19.39
CA GLY A 150 11.35 -28.96 20.84
C GLY A 150 11.22 -30.42 21.29
N ASN A 151 10.80 -31.33 20.39
CA ASN A 151 10.47 -32.72 20.73
C ASN A 151 11.60 -33.73 20.42
N ARG A 152 12.80 -33.27 20.08
CA ARG A 152 13.98 -34.12 19.77
C ARG A 152 15.04 -34.16 20.89
N THR A 153 14.64 -33.90 22.13
CA THR A 153 15.49 -34.11 23.31
C THR A 153 15.00 -35.34 24.08
N TYR A 154 15.30 -36.53 23.57
CA TYR A 154 15.44 -37.78 24.34
C TYR A 154 16.35 -38.74 23.57
#